data_AF-A0AAE3U722-F1
#
_entry.id   AF-A0AAE3U722-F1
#
_cell.length_a   1.000
_cell.length_b   1.000
_cell.length_c   1.000
_cell.angle_alpha   90.00
_cell.angle_beta   90.00
_cell.angle_gamma   90.00
#
_symmetry.space_group_name_H-M   'P 1'
#
loop_
_entity.id
_entity.type
_entity.pdbx_description
1 polymer ?
#
loop_
_entity_poly.entity_id
_entity_poly.type
_entity_poly.pdbx_seq_one_letter_code
_entity_poly.pdbx_strand_id
1 'polypeptide(L)'
;MQFDDFAGITQEEWKQLILKTIKAETQEEKLHFYAQKLIQHPEPGIEIQPFYTKEDLTGLEYLQGFHQLWAQTRQTTGWINVGHINPYFLSPTECHNDIHYLFNRGAEGVNISTIQFQIANSNTKPDWSIFLHTISLEKTPIFFSITDPIQPFLDFLKNSYPDISRLMGGIYYTSDSNNVLESYAAILHVLQNAPYFQLILSPKENSTTTETLFNLLEQAKTLVKDLSLYGMSPSTILPKIGFGIDIKNDYFLEIAKLRALRLLWWQFGQMYDPSLNMIDVFIYAHTSSNTNIEEEPYQTLLSHTTQAMSGIIGGCDALTIYTYPNTDLKEFELRRRIALNISSILKEESYFDKVVDIGAGSYLIENLTHQIAKMVWERLSV
;
A
#
# COMPACT_ATOMS: atom_id res chain seq x y z
N MET A 1 1.45 42.63 7.82
CA MET A 1 0.32 42.44 6.89
C MET A 1 0.07 40.96 6.81
N GLN A 2 -1.03 40.52 7.42
CA GLN A 2 -1.53 39.16 7.18
C GLN A 2 -2.47 39.24 5.97
N PHE A 3 -2.59 38.14 5.24
CA PHE A 3 -3.42 38.10 4.02
C PHE A 3 -4.92 38.35 4.29
N ASP A 4 -5.34 38.29 5.55
CA ASP A 4 -6.72 38.57 6.00
C ASP A 4 -7.13 40.04 5.80
N ASP A 5 -6.18 40.94 5.56
CA ASP A 5 -6.43 42.35 5.27
C ASP A 5 -6.94 42.58 3.82
N PHE A 6 -6.95 41.55 2.98
CA PHE A 6 -7.37 41.62 1.57
C PHE A 6 -8.59 40.74 1.30
N ALA A 7 -9.45 41.17 0.37
CA ALA A 7 -10.50 40.29 -0.13
C ALA A 7 -9.87 39.05 -0.80
N GLY A 8 -10.38 37.87 -0.47
CA GLY A 8 -9.93 36.63 -1.09
C GLY A 8 -10.17 36.66 -2.60
N ILE A 9 -9.19 36.19 -3.37
CA ILE A 9 -9.29 36.07 -4.83
C ILE A 9 -10.04 34.77 -5.14
N THR A 10 -11.08 34.87 -5.97
CA THR A 10 -11.88 33.73 -6.41
C THR A 10 -11.13 32.83 -7.40
N GLN A 11 -11.59 31.59 -7.58
CA GLN A 11 -10.99 30.66 -8.55
C GLN A 11 -11.04 31.23 -9.99
N GLU A 12 -12.14 31.89 -10.36
CA GLU A 12 -12.29 32.51 -11.68
C GLU A 12 -11.31 33.67 -11.88
N GLU A 13 -11.13 34.54 -10.88
CA GLU A 13 -10.15 35.62 -10.96
C GLU A 13 -8.71 35.10 -11.14
N TRP A 14 -8.35 34.03 -10.42
CA TRP A 14 -7.05 33.35 -10.60
C TRP A 14 -6.89 32.80 -12.02
N LYS A 15 -7.93 32.14 -12.55
CA LYS A 15 -7.92 31.62 -13.92
C LYS A 15 -7.74 32.75 -14.93
N GLN A 16 -8.45 33.87 -14.75
CA GLN A 16 -8.30 35.05 -15.61
C GLN A 16 -6.88 35.65 -15.55
N LEU A 17 -6.24 35.65 -14.39
CA LEU A 17 -4.84 36.06 -14.26
C LEU A 17 -3.90 35.13 -15.04
N ILE A 18 -4.08 33.82 -14.95
CA ILE A 18 -3.28 32.86 -15.73
C ILE A 18 -3.48 33.06 -17.23
N LEU A 19 -4.73 33.22 -17.69
CA LEU A 19 -5.00 33.46 -19.11
C LEU A 19 -4.37 34.77 -19.62
N LYS A 20 -4.25 35.79 -18.76
CA LYS A 20 -3.54 37.03 -19.10
C LYS A 20 -2.03 36.83 -19.30
N THR A 21 -1.40 35.89 -18.58
CA THR A 21 0.05 35.64 -18.70
C THR A 21 0.43 34.74 -19.87
N ILE A 22 -0.50 33.95 -20.41
CA ILE A 22 -0.27 33.11 -21.60
C ILE A 22 -0.02 34.00 -22.82
N LYS A 23 1.12 33.78 -23.48
CA LYS A 23 1.52 34.46 -24.71
C LYS A 23 0.84 33.82 -25.93
N ALA A 24 -0.34 34.32 -26.27
CA ALA A 24 -1.09 33.96 -27.47
C ALA A 24 -1.92 35.15 -27.97
N GLU A 25 -2.29 35.16 -29.25
CA GLU A 25 -2.91 36.31 -29.93
C GLU A 25 -4.40 36.41 -29.65
N THR A 26 -5.08 35.26 -29.53
CA THR A 26 -6.53 35.19 -29.30
C THR A 26 -6.90 34.59 -27.94
N GLN A 27 -8.09 34.92 -27.44
CA GLN A 27 -8.61 34.32 -26.21
C GLN A 27 -8.83 32.80 -26.35
N GLU A 28 -9.20 32.35 -27.54
CA GLU A 28 -9.40 30.93 -27.85
C GLU A 28 -8.08 30.15 -27.78
N GLU A 29 -7.00 30.69 -28.35
CA GLU A 29 -5.66 30.09 -28.22
C GLU A 29 -5.18 30.00 -26.78
N LYS A 30 -5.49 31.01 -25.95
CA LYS A 30 -5.15 31.00 -24.51
C LYS A 30 -5.88 29.90 -23.76
N LEU A 31 -7.19 29.76 -24.01
CA LEU A 31 -8.00 28.69 -23.42
C LEU A 31 -7.52 27.31 -23.88
N HIS A 32 -7.19 27.18 -25.17
CA HIS A 32 -6.63 25.95 -25.72
C HIS A 32 -5.28 25.60 -25.07
N PHE A 33 -4.38 26.58 -24.93
CA PHE A 33 -3.10 26.39 -24.24
C PHE A 33 -3.32 25.98 -22.78
N TYR A 34 -4.21 26.65 -22.06
CA TYR A 34 -4.54 26.31 -20.67
C TYR A 34 -4.97 24.84 -20.57
N ALA A 35 -5.94 24.42 -21.38
CA ALA A 35 -6.47 23.06 -21.35
C ALA A 35 -5.44 22.01 -21.76
N GLN A 36 -4.60 22.29 -22.77
CA GLN A 36 -3.68 21.30 -23.34
C GLN A 36 -2.30 21.25 -22.68
N LYS A 37 -1.87 22.33 -22.01
CA LYS A 37 -0.50 22.47 -21.48
C LYS A 37 -0.43 22.63 -19.97
N LEU A 38 -1.48 23.12 -19.32
CA LEU A 38 -1.46 23.37 -17.88
C LEU A 38 -2.25 22.33 -17.09
N ILE A 39 -3.32 21.79 -17.65
CA ILE A 39 -4.02 20.65 -17.06
C ILE A 39 -3.21 19.39 -17.34
N GLN A 40 -2.90 18.63 -16.30
CA GLN A 40 -2.22 17.35 -16.43
C GLN A 40 -3.25 16.21 -16.42
N HIS A 41 -3.03 15.22 -17.27
CA HIS A 41 -3.85 14.03 -17.38
C HIS A 41 -2.97 12.81 -17.12
N PRO A 42 -2.66 12.50 -15.84
CA PRO A 42 -1.76 11.40 -15.51
C PRO A 42 -2.33 10.04 -15.97
N GLU A 43 -3.66 9.89 -15.94
CA GLU A 43 -4.37 8.70 -16.40
C GLU A 43 -5.72 9.09 -17.03
N PRO A 44 -6.31 8.24 -17.89
CA PRO A 44 -7.63 8.52 -18.48
C PRO A 44 -8.69 8.76 -17.39
N GLY A 45 -9.35 9.92 -17.44
CA GLY A 45 -10.39 10.31 -16.50
C GLY A 45 -9.91 11.00 -15.22
N ILE A 46 -8.59 11.12 -15.02
CA ILE A 46 -8.00 11.88 -13.92
C ILE A 46 -7.44 13.20 -14.45
N GLU A 47 -7.81 14.31 -13.81
CA GLU A 47 -7.33 15.64 -14.15
C GLU A 47 -6.71 16.34 -12.95
N ILE A 48 -5.49 16.85 -13.15
CA ILE A 48 -4.80 17.70 -12.19
C ILE A 48 -4.76 19.12 -12.73
N GLN A 49 -5.46 20.02 -12.03
CA GLN A 49 -5.50 21.44 -12.35
C GLN A 49 -4.18 22.12 -11.94
N PRO A 50 -3.76 23.20 -12.64
CA PRO A 50 -2.54 23.92 -12.30
C PRO A 50 -2.59 24.63 -10.94
N PHE A 51 -3.78 24.82 -10.39
CA PHE A 51 -3.99 25.36 -9.04
C PHE A 51 -5.29 24.83 -8.46
N TYR A 52 -5.37 24.83 -7.13
CA TYR A 52 -6.56 24.46 -6.35
C TYR A 52 -6.77 25.49 -5.24
N THR A 53 -8.02 25.64 -4.83
CA THR A 53 -8.49 26.61 -3.85
C THR A 53 -9.43 25.94 -2.84
N LYS A 54 -9.85 26.68 -1.83
CA LYS A 54 -10.85 26.18 -0.86
C LYS A 54 -12.19 25.87 -1.52
N GLU A 55 -12.53 26.53 -2.63
CA GLU A 55 -13.76 26.27 -3.39
C GLU A 55 -13.78 24.84 -3.94
N ASP A 56 -12.63 24.26 -4.27
CA ASP A 56 -12.49 22.89 -4.79
C ASP A 56 -12.77 21.78 -3.75
N LEU A 57 -12.88 22.15 -2.47
CA LEU A 57 -13.34 21.23 -1.42
C LEU A 57 -14.87 21.17 -1.32
N THR A 58 -15.57 22.13 -1.92
CA THR A 58 -17.04 22.16 -1.85
C THR A 58 -17.63 21.01 -2.66
N GLY A 59 -18.58 20.28 -2.06
CA GLY A 59 -19.19 19.10 -2.69
C GLY A 59 -18.43 17.78 -2.50
N LEU A 60 -17.26 17.79 -1.85
CA LEU A 60 -16.55 16.56 -1.49
C LEU A 60 -17.17 15.94 -0.23
N GLU A 61 -18.27 15.19 -0.40
CA GLU A 61 -19.08 14.65 0.71
C GLU A 61 -18.30 13.77 1.69
N TYR A 62 -17.33 12.99 1.20
CA TYR A 62 -16.53 12.10 2.05
C TYR A 62 -15.73 12.85 3.12
N LEU A 63 -15.43 14.15 2.94
CA LEU A 63 -14.74 14.96 3.94
C LEU A 63 -15.54 15.10 5.24
N GLN A 64 -16.85 14.81 5.21
CA GLN A 64 -17.69 14.78 6.40
C GLN A 64 -17.33 13.57 7.27
N GLY A 65 -16.36 13.78 8.16
CA GLY A 65 -15.99 12.82 9.20
C GLY A 65 -14.89 11.83 8.80
N PHE A 66 -14.49 11.71 7.52
CA PHE A 66 -13.45 10.76 7.11
C PHE A 66 -12.14 10.92 7.90
N HIS A 67 -11.56 12.13 7.94
CA HIS A 67 -10.31 12.35 8.68
C HIS A 67 -10.46 12.12 10.18
N GLN A 68 -11.60 12.53 10.75
CA GLN A 68 -11.87 12.35 12.17
C GLN A 68 -12.02 10.86 12.52
N LEU A 69 -12.77 10.12 11.71
CA LEU A 69 -12.99 8.70 11.88
C LEU A 69 -11.68 7.93 11.72
N TRP A 70 -10.87 8.27 10.72
CA TRP A 70 -9.55 7.65 10.52
C TRP A 70 -8.64 7.93 11.72
N ALA A 71 -8.52 9.20 12.14
CA ALA A 71 -7.70 9.58 13.29
C ALA A 71 -8.14 8.91 14.61
N GLN A 72 -9.45 8.70 14.80
CA GLN A 72 -9.99 8.03 15.99
C GLN A 72 -9.81 6.51 15.97
N THR A 73 -9.80 5.90 14.78
CA THR A 73 -9.70 4.44 14.63
C THR A 73 -8.24 3.98 14.66
N ARG A 74 -7.32 4.82 14.17
CA ARG A 74 -5.90 4.50 14.06
C ARG A 74 -5.27 4.25 15.43
N GLN A 75 -4.73 3.05 15.63
CA GLN A 75 -4.09 2.69 16.90
C GLN A 75 -2.71 3.30 17.08
N THR A 76 -1.94 3.41 15.99
CA THR A 76 -0.57 3.95 16.02
C THR A 76 -0.35 4.89 14.84
N THR A 77 0.36 5.99 15.08
CA THR A 77 0.88 6.82 14.01
C THR A 77 2.17 6.20 13.46
N GLY A 78 2.40 6.33 12.14
CA GLY A 78 3.55 5.73 11.46
C GLY A 78 3.26 4.38 10.80
N TRP A 79 4.35 3.69 10.42
CA TRP A 79 4.36 2.45 9.64
C TRP A 79 5.48 1.52 10.12
N ILE A 80 5.42 0.25 9.74
CA ILE A 80 6.47 -0.75 9.98
C ILE A 80 7.52 -0.61 8.87
N ASN A 81 8.79 -0.39 9.24
CA ASN A 81 9.94 -0.42 8.32
C ASN A 81 10.30 -1.88 8.00
N VAL A 82 9.88 -2.37 6.84
CA VAL A 82 10.02 -3.79 6.51
C VAL A 82 11.23 -4.02 5.58
N GLY A 83 12.13 -4.90 6.02
CA GLY A 83 13.21 -5.39 5.18
C GLY A 83 12.73 -6.49 4.23
N HIS A 84 13.27 -6.54 3.02
CA HIS A 84 12.94 -7.59 2.06
C HIS A 84 14.03 -8.65 1.98
N ILE A 85 13.62 -9.92 1.91
CA ILE A 85 14.48 -11.06 1.62
C ILE A 85 13.98 -11.75 0.36
N ASN A 86 14.86 -11.86 -0.63
CA ASN A 86 14.66 -12.70 -1.79
C ASN A 86 15.47 -14.01 -1.61
N PRO A 87 14.81 -15.16 -1.38
CA PRO A 87 15.51 -16.40 -1.07
C PRO A 87 16.01 -17.19 -2.29
N TYR A 88 15.94 -16.66 -3.52
CA TYR A 88 16.22 -17.40 -4.77
C TYR A 88 17.50 -18.27 -4.75
N PHE A 89 18.55 -17.84 -4.03
CA PHE A 89 19.80 -18.58 -3.89
C PHE A 89 20.19 -18.88 -2.42
N LEU A 90 19.27 -18.70 -1.47
CA LEU A 90 19.55 -18.81 -0.04
C LEU A 90 19.02 -20.12 0.52
N SER A 91 19.87 -20.82 1.26
CA SER A 91 19.46 -21.89 2.17
C SER A 91 18.58 -21.34 3.31
N PRO A 92 17.79 -22.19 3.99
CA PRO A 92 17.02 -21.76 5.17
C PRO A 92 17.87 -21.08 6.25
N THR A 93 19.11 -21.56 6.45
CA THR A 93 20.07 -20.96 7.40
C THR A 93 20.56 -19.58 6.94
N GLU A 94 20.82 -19.40 5.64
CA GLU A 94 21.21 -18.09 5.09
C GLU A 94 20.06 -17.09 5.20
N CYS A 95 18.82 -17.51 4.91
CA CYS A 95 17.66 -16.66 5.13
C CYS A 95 17.49 -16.28 6.61
N HIS A 96 17.66 -17.24 7.52
CA HIS A 96 17.62 -16.99 8.96
C HIS A 96 18.65 -15.93 9.39
N ASN A 97 19.88 -16.04 8.90
CA ASN A 97 20.94 -15.07 9.16
C ASN A 97 20.60 -13.69 8.57
N ASP A 98 20.00 -13.65 7.38
CA ASP A 98 19.56 -12.43 6.71
C ASP A 98 18.46 -11.69 7.49
N ILE A 99 17.56 -12.42 8.14
CA ILE A 99 16.54 -11.83 9.02
C ILE A 99 17.22 -11.10 10.19
N HIS A 100 18.16 -11.76 10.87
CA HIS A 100 18.93 -11.14 11.95
C HIS A 100 19.75 -9.95 11.47
N TYR A 101 20.34 -10.03 10.28
CA TYR A 101 21.04 -8.92 9.66
C TYR A 101 20.13 -7.69 9.52
N LEU A 102 18.91 -7.86 8.99
CA LEU A 102 17.95 -6.78 8.80
C LEU A 102 17.51 -6.15 10.13
N PHE A 103 17.20 -6.97 11.14
CA PHE A 103 16.81 -6.46 12.47
C PHE A 103 17.93 -5.68 13.15
N ASN A 104 19.18 -6.15 13.04
CA ASN A 104 20.35 -5.43 13.56
C ASN A 104 20.63 -4.11 12.82
N ARG A 105 19.91 -3.82 11.74
CA ARG A 105 20.02 -2.60 10.93
C ARG A 105 18.76 -1.71 10.97
N GLY A 106 17.82 -2.00 11.85
CA GLY A 106 16.66 -1.14 12.08
C GLY A 106 15.40 -1.53 11.29
N ALA A 107 15.38 -2.72 10.67
CA ALA A 107 14.12 -3.29 10.23
C ALA A 107 13.22 -3.57 11.46
N GLU A 108 11.94 -3.28 11.33
CA GLU A 108 10.91 -3.57 12.35
C GLU A 108 10.10 -4.82 11.97
N GLY A 109 10.14 -5.21 10.69
CA GLY A 109 9.56 -6.44 10.17
C GLY A 109 10.34 -6.96 8.98
N VAL A 110 9.98 -8.15 8.48
CA VAL A 110 10.59 -8.73 7.28
C VAL A 110 9.52 -9.29 6.33
N ASN A 111 9.70 -9.03 5.04
CA ASN A 111 8.94 -9.67 3.97
C ASN A 111 9.78 -10.72 3.25
N ILE A 112 9.16 -11.87 3.03
CA ILE A 112 9.83 -13.10 2.63
C ILE A 112 9.08 -13.69 1.46
N SER A 113 9.71 -13.65 0.29
CA SER A 113 9.13 -14.23 -0.92
C SER A 113 9.36 -15.74 -0.95
N THR A 114 8.48 -16.51 -0.32
CA THR A 114 8.66 -17.98 -0.18
C THR A 114 8.33 -18.76 -1.46
N ILE A 115 7.68 -18.11 -2.44
CA ILE A 115 7.37 -18.62 -3.78
C ILE A 115 8.60 -19.26 -4.46
N GLN A 116 9.79 -18.76 -4.13
CA GLN A 116 11.02 -19.10 -4.84
C GLN A 116 11.83 -20.24 -4.18
N PHE A 117 11.43 -20.74 -3.01
CA PHE A 117 12.03 -21.97 -2.45
C PHE A 117 11.77 -23.20 -3.34
N GLN A 118 10.71 -23.19 -4.15
CA GLN A 118 10.41 -24.27 -5.09
C GLN A 118 11.41 -24.37 -6.25
N ILE A 119 12.17 -23.29 -6.55
CA ILE A 119 13.05 -23.22 -7.73
C ILE A 119 14.44 -23.82 -7.45
N ALA A 120 14.85 -23.92 -6.17
CA ALA A 120 16.14 -24.50 -5.78
C ALA A 120 16.12 -26.05 -5.76
N ASN A 121 15.75 -26.71 -6.86
CA ASN A 121 16.01 -28.14 -7.17
C ASN A 121 15.78 -29.19 -6.05
N SER A 122 14.91 -28.91 -5.10
CA SER A 122 14.58 -29.84 -4.04
C SER A 122 13.08 -29.78 -3.80
N ASN A 123 12.41 -30.92 -3.94
CA ASN A 123 11.05 -31.15 -3.44
C ASN A 123 10.91 -30.96 -1.91
N THR A 124 11.89 -30.32 -1.26
CA THR A 124 11.88 -30.00 0.16
C THR A 124 11.12 -28.69 0.36
N LYS A 125 9.95 -28.83 0.97
CA LYS A 125 9.20 -27.72 1.57
C LYS A 125 10.14 -26.91 2.49
N PRO A 126 9.99 -25.57 2.59
CA PRO A 126 10.76 -24.79 3.54
C PRO A 126 10.51 -25.33 4.95
N ASP A 127 11.58 -25.65 5.66
CA ASP A 127 11.50 -26.00 7.08
C ASP A 127 11.33 -24.69 7.88
N TRP A 128 10.07 -24.33 8.12
CA TRP A 128 9.69 -23.13 8.86
C TRP A 128 10.31 -23.09 10.26
N SER A 129 10.63 -24.24 10.87
CA SER A 129 11.23 -24.31 12.20
C SER A 129 12.69 -23.86 12.19
N ILE A 130 13.45 -24.16 11.12
CA ILE A 130 14.81 -23.65 10.92
C ILE A 130 14.75 -22.16 10.59
N PHE A 131 13.85 -21.81 9.67
CA PHE A 131 13.73 -20.47 9.14
C PHE A 131 13.38 -19.43 10.22
N LEU A 132 12.39 -19.75 11.06
CA LEU A 132 11.94 -18.93 12.18
C LEU A 132 12.59 -19.33 13.51
N HIS A 133 13.66 -20.11 13.49
CA HIS A 133 14.40 -20.44 14.71
C HIS A 133 14.75 -19.13 15.45
N THR A 134 14.51 -19.02 16.75
CA THR A 134 14.70 -17.78 17.55
C THR A 134 13.88 -16.54 17.15
N ILE A 135 13.07 -16.58 16.10
CA ILE A 135 12.23 -15.46 15.65
C ILE A 135 10.80 -15.71 16.11
N SER A 136 10.26 -14.78 16.91
CA SER A 136 8.90 -14.89 17.45
C SER A 136 7.93 -14.03 16.66
N LEU A 137 6.96 -14.66 16.00
CA LEU A 137 5.88 -13.98 15.28
C LEU A 137 4.94 -13.19 16.19
N GLU A 138 5.02 -13.37 17.51
CA GLU A 138 4.25 -12.58 18.49
C GLU A 138 4.84 -11.20 18.76
N LYS A 139 6.10 -10.98 18.39
CA LYS A 139 6.85 -9.74 18.67
C LYS A 139 7.33 -9.04 17.41
N THR A 140 7.33 -9.77 16.30
CA THR A 140 8.02 -9.35 15.09
C THR A 140 7.12 -9.64 13.89
N PRO A 141 6.63 -8.61 13.19
CA PRO A 141 5.80 -8.80 12.01
C PRO A 141 6.62 -9.42 10.88
N ILE A 142 6.18 -10.59 10.42
CA ILE A 142 6.74 -11.26 9.24
C ILE A 142 5.65 -11.42 8.21
N PHE A 143 5.96 -11.05 6.97
CA PHE A 143 5.08 -11.19 5.83
C PHE A 143 5.59 -12.29 4.92
N PHE A 144 4.71 -13.24 4.58
CA PHE A 144 5.07 -14.44 3.82
C PHE A 144 4.35 -14.43 2.47
N SER A 145 5.09 -14.53 1.37
CA SER A 145 4.49 -14.81 0.07
C SER A 145 4.51 -16.30 -0.20
N ILE A 146 3.37 -16.96 -0.04
CA ILE A 146 3.21 -18.41 -0.09
C ILE A 146 2.39 -18.80 -1.31
N THR A 147 2.90 -19.78 -2.06
CA THR A 147 2.14 -20.49 -3.09
C THR A 147 1.64 -21.84 -2.57
N ASP A 148 0.70 -22.43 -3.29
CA ASP A 148 0.24 -23.79 -3.00
C ASP A 148 1.40 -24.81 -2.86
N PRO A 149 1.30 -25.76 -1.92
CA PRO A 149 0.20 -25.97 -0.96
C PRO A 149 0.35 -25.14 0.33
N ILE A 150 -0.74 -24.53 0.80
CA ILE A 150 -0.75 -23.71 2.03
C ILE A 150 -0.78 -24.52 3.34
N GLN A 151 -1.35 -25.74 3.32
CA GLN A 151 -1.62 -26.52 4.53
C GLN A 151 -0.39 -26.76 5.43
N PRO A 152 0.81 -27.09 4.91
CA PRO A 152 2.00 -27.29 5.75
C PRO A 152 2.37 -26.04 6.57
N PHE A 153 2.14 -24.84 6.03
CA PHE A 153 2.38 -23.60 6.75
C PHE A 153 1.33 -23.37 7.84
N LEU A 154 0.05 -23.63 7.55
CA LEU A 154 -1.01 -23.53 8.55
C LEU A 154 -0.82 -24.53 9.70
N ASP A 155 -0.38 -25.75 9.40
CA ASP A 155 -0.05 -26.76 10.41
C ASP A 155 1.13 -26.30 11.27
N PHE A 156 2.16 -25.73 10.65
CA PHE A 156 3.29 -25.13 11.38
C PHE A 156 2.83 -24.02 12.33
N LEU A 157 1.97 -23.10 11.89
CA LEU A 157 1.44 -22.02 12.73
C LEU A 157 0.67 -22.59 13.92
N LYS A 158 -0.26 -23.53 13.70
CA LYS A 158 -1.06 -24.15 14.77
C LYS A 158 -0.20 -24.91 15.78
N ASN A 159 0.82 -25.62 15.32
CA ASN A 159 1.68 -26.44 16.17
C ASN A 159 2.68 -25.58 16.97
N SER A 160 3.19 -24.50 16.37
CA SER A 160 4.22 -23.66 16.97
C SER A 160 3.65 -22.53 17.83
N TYR A 161 2.42 -22.11 17.56
CA TYR A 161 1.75 -20.99 18.23
C TYR A 161 0.35 -21.40 18.71
N PRO A 162 0.23 -21.94 19.94
CA PRO A 162 -1.07 -22.31 20.51
C PRO A 162 -2.03 -21.11 20.69
N ASP A 163 -1.49 -19.92 20.95
CA ASP A 163 -2.23 -18.66 20.99
C ASP A 163 -1.89 -17.79 19.77
N ILE A 164 -2.75 -17.86 18.74
CA ILE A 164 -2.55 -17.11 17.50
C ILE A 164 -2.98 -15.63 17.60
N SER A 165 -3.56 -15.20 18.72
CA SER A 165 -4.09 -13.82 18.87
C SER A 165 -3.03 -12.74 18.89
N ARG A 166 -1.77 -13.14 19.13
CA ARG A 166 -0.61 -12.25 19.17
C ARG A 166 0.20 -12.25 17.89
N LEU A 167 -0.11 -13.14 16.94
CA LEU A 167 0.66 -13.21 15.70
C LEU A 167 0.56 -11.88 14.95
N MET A 168 1.71 -11.38 14.53
CA MET A 168 1.86 -10.15 13.76
C MET A 168 2.37 -10.45 12.35
N GLY A 169 1.88 -9.70 11.36
CA GLY A 169 2.35 -9.76 9.99
C GLY A 169 1.25 -10.17 9.02
N GLY A 170 1.56 -11.02 8.05
CA GLY A 170 0.54 -11.45 7.09
C GLY A 170 1.02 -12.43 6.04
N ILE A 171 0.09 -12.87 5.21
CA ILE A 171 0.33 -13.79 4.10
C ILE A 171 -0.13 -13.14 2.80
N TYR A 172 0.78 -13.03 1.84
CA TYR A 172 0.44 -12.96 0.43
C TYR A 172 0.23 -14.38 -0.06
N TYR A 173 -0.98 -14.70 -0.52
CA TYR A 173 -1.29 -16.03 -0.99
C TYR A 173 -1.59 -16.00 -2.49
N THR A 174 -0.88 -16.85 -3.23
CA THR A 174 -1.11 -17.06 -4.67
C THR A 174 -1.42 -18.53 -4.91
N SER A 175 -2.51 -18.80 -5.61
CA SER A 175 -2.93 -20.16 -5.95
C SER A 175 -2.70 -20.44 -7.41
N ASP A 176 -1.91 -21.47 -7.72
CA ASP A 176 -1.77 -22.03 -9.07
C ASP A 176 -2.68 -23.25 -9.30
N SER A 177 -3.39 -23.69 -8.25
CA SER A 177 -4.26 -24.85 -8.28
C SER A 177 -5.73 -24.50 -8.59
N ASN A 178 -6.50 -25.51 -9.00
CA ASN A 178 -7.96 -25.40 -9.16
C ASN A 178 -8.71 -25.31 -7.82
N ASN A 179 -8.06 -25.58 -6.67
CA ASN A 179 -8.69 -25.62 -5.35
C ASN A 179 -8.49 -24.31 -4.56
N VAL A 180 -8.35 -23.18 -5.27
CA VAL A 180 -8.10 -21.83 -4.74
C VAL A 180 -8.95 -21.53 -3.50
N LEU A 181 -10.23 -21.85 -3.56
CA LEU A 181 -11.22 -21.50 -2.55
C LEU A 181 -11.04 -22.26 -1.23
N GLU A 182 -10.67 -23.54 -1.29
CA GLU A 182 -10.40 -24.34 -0.09
C GLU A 182 -9.18 -23.81 0.66
N SER A 183 -8.14 -23.40 -0.06
CA SER A 183 -6.94 -22.80 0.53
C SER A 183 -7.24 -21.46 1.21
N TYR A 184 -7.98 -20.56 0.55
CA TYR A 184 -8.41 -19.30 1.17
C TYR A 184 -9.30 -19.53 2.40
N ALA A 185 -10.21 -20.49 2.33
CA ALA A 185 -11.06 -20.86 3.45
C ALA A 185 -10.23 -21.37 4.64
N ALA A 186 -9.24 -22.23 4.39
CA ALA A 186 -8.35 -22.75 5.42
C ALA A 186 -7.50 -21.63 6.06
N ILE A 187 -6.97 -20.71 5.26
CA ILE A 187 -6.23 -19.53 5.77
C ILE A 187 -7.15 -18.73 6.70
N LEU A 188 -8.30 -18.28 6.19
CA LEU A 188 -9.17 -17.38 6.94
C LEU A 188 -9.72 -18.03 8.20
N HIS A 189 -9.98 -19.33 8.19
CA HIS A 189 -10.38 -20.08 9.39
C HIS A 189 -9.32 -20.02 10.48
N VAL A 190 -8.02 -20.13 10.13
CA VAL A 190 -6.93 -19.91 11.09
C VAL A 190 -6.89 -18.45 11.53
N LEU A 191 -6.99 -17.51 10.59
CA LEU A 191 -6.80 -16.09 10.89
C LEU A 191 -7.95 -15.44 11.68
N GLN A 192 -9.11 -16.09 11.84
CA GLN A 192 -10.25 -15.52 12.60
C GLN A 192 -9.83 -15.01 13.98
N ASN A 193 -8.99 -15.77 14.69
CA ASN A 193 -8.53 -15.42 16.03
C ASN A 193 -7.19 -14.66 16.06
N ALA A 194 -6.64 -14.27 14.91
CA ALA A 194 -5.40 -13.50 14.80
C ALA A 194 -5.69 -12.07 14.30
N PRO A 195 -5.90 -11.07 15.18
CA PRO A 195 -6.26 -9.71 14.77
C PRO A 195 -5.12 -8.94 14.09
N TYR A 196 -3.86 -9.22 14.43
CA TYR A 196 -2.70 -8.52 13.87
C TYR A 196 -2.00 -9.28 12.73
N PHE A 197 -2.63 -10.35 12.24
CA PHE A 197 -2.11 -11.18 11.17
C PHE A 197 -3.11 -11.24 10.02
N GLN A 198 -2.70 -10.75 8.85
CA GLN A 198 -3.64 -10.45 7.77
C GLN A 198 -3.42 -11.29 6.52
N LEU A 199 -4.50 -11.53 5.78
CA LEU A 199 -4.44 -11.99 4.40
C LEU A 199 -4.25 -10.76 3.51
N ILE A 200 -3.12 -10.68 2.82
CA ILE A 200 -2.79 -9.51 2.00
C ILE A 200 -3.11 -9.81 0.53
N LEU A 201 -4.06 -9.07 -0.02
CA LEU A 201 -4.39 -9.11 -1.44
C LEU A 201 -3.47 -8.17 -2.22
N SER A 202 -2.95 -8.65 -3.34
CA SER A 202 -2.07 -7.90 -4.23
C SER A 202 -2.68 -7.86 -5.63
N PRO A 203 -2.52 -6.77 -6.39
CA PRO A 203 -2.92 -6.77 -7.80
C PRO A 203 -2.09 -7.78 -8.60
N LYS A 204 -2.71 -8.42 -9.60
CA LYS A 204 -2.02 -9.39 -10.49
C LYS A 204 -1.13 -8.71 -11.53
N GLU A 205 -1.52 -7.53 -12.00
CA GLU A 205 -0.80 -6.75 -12.99
C GLU A 205 -0.73 -5.28 -12.58
N ASN A 206 0.40 -4.65 -12.86
CA ASN A 206 0.61 -3.24 -12.60
C ASN A 206 0.01 -2.39 -13.73
N SER A 207 -1.25 -1.99 -13.55
CA SER A 207 -2.01 -1.15 -14.48
C SER A 207 -2.18 0.27 -13.95
N THR A 208 -3.16 1.03 -14.45
CA THR A 208 -3.48 2.38 -13.95
C THR A 208 -3.89 2.36 -12.46
N THR A 209 -3.81 3.50 -11.78
CA THR A 209 -4.19 3.68 -10.37
C THR A 209 -5.63 3.22 -10.13
N THR A 210 -6.56 3.72 -10.95
CA THR A 210 -7.99 3.36 -10.86
C THR A 210 -8.21 1.87 -11.09
N GLU A 211 -7.53 1.28 -12.06
CA GLU A 211 -7.68 -0.15 -12.37
C GLU A 211 -7.07 -1.05 -11.30
N THR A 212 -5.94 -0.66 -10.72
CA THR A 212 -5.32 -1.37 -9.59
C THR A 212 -6.30 -1.47 -8.42
N LEU A 213 -6.93 -0.36 -8.03
CA LEU A 213 -7.90 -0.34 -6.94
C LEU A 213 -9.17 -1.13 -7.28
N PHE A 214 -9.67 -1.00 -8.51
CA PHE A 214 -10.81 -1.78 -8.98
C PHE A 214 -10.54 -3.29 -8.89
N ASN A 215 -9.41 -3.75 -9.42
CA ASN A 215 -9.05 -5.17 -9.43
C ASN A 215 -8.88 -5.73 -8.01
N LEU A 216 -8.36 -4.94 -7.07
CA LEU A 216 -8.26 -5.35 -5.66
C LEU A 216 -9.64 -5.51 -5.00
N LEU A 217 -10.54 -4.57 -5.21
CA LEU A 217 -11.90 -4.61 -4.65
C LEU A 217 -12.75 -5.70 -5.30
N GLU A 218 -12.57 -5.95 -6.60
CA GLU A 218 -13.21 -7.07 -7.31
C GLU A 218 -12.72 -8.42 -6.78
N GLN A 219 -11.41 -8.56 -6.55
CA GLN A 219 -10.84 -9.75 -5.91
C GLN A 219 -11.43 -9.98 -4.52
N ALA A 220 -11.52 -8.93 -3.69
CA ALA A 220 -12.14 -9.02 -2.37
C ALA A 220 -13.63 -9.38 -2.45
N LYS A 221 -14.39 -8.79 -3.38
CA LYS A 221 -15.81 -9.11 -3.63
C LYS A 221 -16.01 -10.57 -4.01
N THR A 222 -15.17 -11.08 -4.91
CA THR A 222 -15.21 -12.48 -5.34
C THR A 222 -14.89 -13.41 -4.17
N LEU A 223 -13.84 -13.11 -3.42
CA LEU A 223 -13.44 -13.87 -2.24
C LEU A 223 -14.57 -13.94 -1.20
N VAL A 224 -15.20 -12.81 -0.87
CA VAL A 224 -16.33 -12.76 0.07
C VAL A 224 -17.51 -13.59 -0.43
N LYS A 225 -17.88 -13.45 -1.71
CA LYS A 225 -18.97 -14.20 -2.32
C LYS A 225 -18.72 -15.71 -2.22
N ASP A 226 -17.54 -16.16 -2.63
CA ASP A 226 -17.23 -17.57 -2.72
C ASP A 226 -17.13 -18.20 -1.31
N LEU A 227 -16.52 -17.51 -0.35
CA LEU A 227 -16.43 -18.00 1.02
C LEU A 227 -17.76 -17.93 1.78
N SER A 228 -18.67 -17.04 1.38
CA SER A 228 -20.03 -17.03 1.90
C SER A 228 -20.77 -18.32 1.53
N LEU A 229 -20.49 -18.91 0.36
CA LEU A 229 -21.02 -20.23 -0.01
C LEU A 229 -20.45 -21.35 0.87
N TYR A 230 -19.28 -21.15 1.49
CA TYR A 230 -18.66 -22.05 2.47
C TYR A 230 -19.11 -21.77 3.91
N GLY A 231 -20.07 -20.86 4.12
CA GLY A 231 -20.66 -20.58 5.43
C GLY A 231 -19.90 -19.56 6.27
N MET A 232 -18.92 -18.83 5.71
CA MET A 232 -18.27 -17.72 6.41
C MET A 232 -19.02 -16.41 6.20
N SER A 233 -19.23 -15.65 7.27
CA SER A 233 -19.87 -14.33 7.17
C SER A 233 -18.90 -13.28 6.60
N PRO A 234 -19.38 -12.31 5.78
CA PRO A 234 -18.58 -11.17 5.36
C PRO A 234 -17.92 -10.43 6.53
N SER A 235 -18.62 -10.29 7.65
CA SER A 235 -18.12 -9.67 8.88
C SER A 235 -16.93 -10.39 9.52
N THR A 236 -16.72 -11.67 9.21
CA THR A 236 -15.54 -12.42 9.65
C THR A 236 -14.39 -12.33 8.65
N ILE A 237 -14.70 -12.20 7.35
CA ILE A 237 -13.72 -12.20 6.26
C ILE A 237 -13.08 -10.82 6.10
N LEU A 238 -13.91 -9.78 6.00
CA LEU A 238 -13.48 -8.43 5.63
C LEU A 238 -12.42 -7.84 6.58
N PRO A 239 -12.52 -7.97 7.91
CA PRO A 239 -11.50 -7.44 8.83
C PRO A 239 -10.14 -8.14 8.74
N LYS A 240 -10.04 -9.26 8.02
CA LYS A 240 -8.80 -10.03 7.84
C LYS A 240 -8.07 -9.72 6.54
N ILE A 241 -8.67 -8.92 5.67
CA ILE A 241 -8.09 -8.52 4.40
C ILE A 241 -7.28 -7.24 4.60
N GLY A 242 -6.01 -7.30 4.23
CA GLY A 242 -5.14 -6.16 3.97
C GLY A 242 -4.80 -6.07 2.48
N PHE A 243 -4.16 -4.98 2.08
CA PHE A 243 -3.79 -4.74 0.68
C PHE A 243 -2.30 -4.49 0.52
N GLY A 244 -1.68 -5.17 -0.43
CA GLY A 244 -0.32 -4.92 -0.89
C GLY A 244 -0.35 -4.08 -2.16
N ILE A 245 0.34 -2.94 -2.16
CA ILE A 245 0.31 -2.00 -3.27
C ILE A 245 1.72 -1.50 -3.60
N ASP A 246 2.04 -1.54 -4.88
CA ASP A 246 3.24 -0.88 -5.42
C ASP A 246 3.02 0.63 -5.55
N ILE A 247 4.02 1.39 -5.12
CA ILE A 247 4.05 2.85 -5.17
C ILE A 247 4.92 3.30 -6.34
N LYS A 248 4.32 4.04 -7.26
CA LYS A 248 4.96 4.53 -8.49
C LYS A 248 5.51 5.96 -8.33
N ASN A 249 6.07 6.50 -9.40
CA ASN A 249 6.75 7.80 -9.38
C ASN A 249 5.81 9.01 -9.30
N ASP A 250 4.53 8.87 -9.63
CA ASP A 250 3.56 9.97 -9.59
C ASP A 250 3.19 10.34 -8.15
N TYR A 251 3.98 11.24 -7.57
CA TYR A 251 3.95 11.56 -6.13
C TYR A 251 2.54 11.81 -5.57
N PHE A 252 1.80 12.77 -6.13
CA PHE A 252 0.47 13.12 -5.63
C PHE A 252 -0.59 12.06 -5.93
N LEU A 253 -0.50 11.42 -7.09
CA LEU A 253 -1.45 10.38 -7.50
C LEU A 253 -1.36 9.17 -6.57
N GLU A 254 -0.14 8.81 -6.18
CA GLU A 254 0.13 7.68 -5.30
C GLU A 254 -0.30 7.96 -3.85
N ILE A 255 -0.14 9.18 -3.37
CA ILE A 255 -0.72 9.61 -2.08
C ILE A 255 -2.25 9.47 -2.12
N ALA A 256 -2.88 10.01 -3.16
CA ALA A 256 -4.33 9.97 -3.32
C ALA A 256 -4.85 8.54 -3.52
N LYS A 257 -4.09 7.66 -4.19
CA LYS A 257 -4.41 6.24 -4.41
C LYS A 257 -4.63 5.49 -3.10
N LEU A 258 -3.70 5.59 -2.16
CA LEU A 258 -3.81 4.89 -0.87
C LEU A 258 -4.97 5.41 -0.04
N ARG A 259 -5.17 6.73 -0.04
CA ARG A 259 -6.31 7.36 0.63
C ARG A 259 -7.65 6.97 0.00
N ALA A 260 -7.71 6.90 -1.32
CA ALA A 260 -8.90 6.46 -2.06
C ALA A 260 -9.21 4.98 -1.77
N LEU A 261 -8.20 4.10 -1.73
CA LEU A 261 -8.40 2.71 -1.32
C LEU A 261 -9.06 2.62 0.07
N ARG A 262 -8.54 3.37 1.03
CA ARG A 262 -9.05 3.39 2.41
C ARG A 262 -10.51 3.83 2.46
N LEU A 263 -10.85 4.90 1.75
CA LEU A 263 -12.22 5.40 1.62
C LEU A 263 -13.13 4.36 0.97
N LEU A 264 -12.71 3.78 -0.16
CA LEU A 264 -13.46 2.77 -0.90
C LEU A 264 -13.69 1.52 -0.06
N TRP A 265 -12.68 1.07 0.69
CA TRP A 265 -12.78 -0.12 1.51
C TRP A 265 -13.71 0.06 2.71
N TRP A 266 -13.69 1.25 3.32
CA TRP A 266 -14.69 1.62 4.32
C TRP A 266 -16.10 1.59 3.75
N GLN A 267 -16.34 2.24 2.60
CA GLN A 267 -17.65 2.20 1.93
C GLN A 267 -18.08 0.78 1.54
N PHE A 268 -17.14 -0.02 1.03
CA PHE A 268 -17.36 -1.41 0.67
C PHE A 268 -17.79 -2.25 1.87
N GLY A 269 -17.14 -2.07 3.03
CA GLY A 269 -17.52 -2.73 4.28
C GLY A 269 -18.94 -2.39 4.74
N GLN A 270 -19.29 -1.09 4.70
CA GLN A 270 -20.61 -0.60 5.09
C GLN A 270 -21.76 -1.20 4.26
N MET A 271 -21.50 -1.61 3.01
CA MET A 271 -22.48 -2.29 2.16
C MET A 271 -22.83 -3.70 2.64
N TYR A 272 -21.89 -4.39 3.29
CA TYR A 272 -22.12 -5.73 3.86
C TYR A 272 -22.65 -5.66 5.28
N ASP A 273 -22.08 -4.78 6.11
CA ASP A 273 -22.47 -4.59 7.50
C ASP A 273 -22.12 -3.16 7.95
N PRO A 274 -23.12 -2.30 8.18
CA PRO A 274 -22.91 -0.91 8.60
C PRO A 274 -22.21 -0.72 9.95
N SER A 275 -22.03 -1.79 10.73
CA SER A 275 -21.31 -1.76 12.01
C SER A 275 -19.79 -1.97 11.85
N LEU A 276 -19.34 -2.41 10.67
CA LEU A 276 -17.92 -2.66 10.40
C LEU A 276 -17.19 -1.35 10.11
N ASN A 277 -16.46 -0.85 11.11
CA ASN A 277 -15.52 0.23 10.87
C ASN A 277 -14.23 -0.31 10.24
N MET A 278 -14.16 -0.26 8.91
CA MET A 278 -13.02 -0.76 8.12
C MET A 278 -12.11 0.36 7.59
N ILE A 279 -12.24 1.58 8.12
CA ILE A 279 -11.39 2.70 7.66
C ILE A 279 -9.91 2.45 7.96
N ASP A 280 -9.58 1.69 9.02
CA ASP A 280 -8.19 1.40 9.39
C ASP A 280 -7.69 0.08 8.76
N VAL A 281 -7.96 -0.10 7.46
CA VAL A 281 -7.42 -1.23 6.69
C VAL A 281 -5.90 -1.18 6.63
N PHE A 282 -5.28 -2.35 6.71
CA PHE A 282 -3.83 -2.45 6.57
C PHE A 282 -3.42 -2.34 5.12
N ILE A 283 -2.56 -1.37 4.85
CA ILE A 283 -1.97 -1.15 3.54
C ILE A 283 -0.47 -1.38 3.65
N TYR A 284 -0.01 -2.44 3.01
CA TYR A 284 1.40 -2.69 2.80
C TYR A 284 1.83 -2.02 1.49
N ALA A 285 2.59 -0.93 1.59
CA ALA A 285 3.23 -0.27 0.46
C ALA A 285 4.60 -0.89 0.11
N HIS A 286 4.86 -1.02 -1.19
CA HIS A 286 6.15 -1.39 -1.74
C HIS A 286 6.61 -0.34 -2.74
N THR A 287 7.87 0.09 -2.72
CA THR A 287 8.38 0.93 -3.82
C THR A 287 8.40 0.14 -5.12
N SER A 288 8.08 0.75 -6.27
CA SER A 288 8.08 0.01 -7.54
C SER A 288 9.44 -0.63 -7.82
N SER A 289 9.37 -1.87 -8.30
CA SER A 289 10.52 -2.62 -8.76
C SER A 289 10.94 -2.05 -10.14
N ASN A 290 11.76 -0.99 -10.17
CA ASN A 290 12.27 -0.45 -11.44
C ASN A 290 13.23 -1.46 -12.11
N THR A 291 13.01 -1.79 -13.37
CA THR A 291 13.89 -2.70 -14.14
C THR A 291 15.28 -2.12 -14.42
N ASN A 292 15.45 -0.80 -14.30
CA ASN A 292 16.67 -0.09 -14.70
C ASN A 292 17.66 0.15 -13.54
N ILE A 293 17.45 -0.50 -12.39
CA ILE A 293 18.23 -0.27 -11.16
C ILE A 293 19.70 -0.70 -11.31
N GLU A 294 19.97 -1.65 -12.20
CA GLU A 294 21.34 -2.05 -12.53
C GLU A 294 22.08 -0.98 -13.33
N GLU A 295 21.37 -0.16 -14.12
CA GLU A 295 21.96 0.86 -14.97
C GLU A 295 22.13 2.20 -14.24
N GLU A 296 21.19 2.59 -13.36
CA GLU A 296 21.19 3.90 -12.69
C GLU A 296 20.86 3.83 -11.18
N PRO A 297 21.79 3.31 -10.35
CA PRO A 297 21.52 3.05 -8.93
C PRO A 297 21.24 4.30 -8.09
N TYR A 298 21.86 5.44 -8.43
CA TYR A 298 21.63 6.70 -7.69
C TYR A 298 20.29 7.37 -8.03
N GLN A 299 19.85 7.30 -9.29
CA GLN A 299 18.55 7.83 -9.68
C GLN A 299 17.41 7.01 -9.06
N THR A 300 17.63 5.69 -8.98
CA THR A 300 16.75 4.77 -8.26
C THR A 300 16.55 5.19 -6.81
N LEU A 301 17.62 5.58 -6.12
CA LEU A 301 17.52 6.00 -4.72
C LEU A 301 16.60 7.22 -4.53
N LEU A 302 16.70 8.20 -5.43
CA LEU A 302 15.83 9.38 -5.41
C LEU A 302 14.36 8.99 -5.65
N SER A 303 14.13 8.15 -6.66
CA SER A 303 12.80 7.64 -7.01
C SER A 303 12.19 6.85 -5.84
N HIS A 304 12.94 5.94 -5.21
CA HIS A 304 12.49 5.19 -4.04
C HIS A 304 12.23 6.08 -2.83
N THR A 305 13.01 7.14 -2.64
CA THR A 305 12.73 8.12 -1.57
C THR A 305 11.39 8.81 -1.81
N THR A 306 11.12 9.28 -3.03
CA THR A 306 9.83 9.92 -3.36
C THR A 306 8.66 8.95 -3.27
N GLN A 307 8.84 7.70 -3.68
CA GLN A 307 7.84 6.65 -3.57
C GLN A 307 7.54 6.30 -2.10
N ALA A 308 8.58 6.12 -1.29
CA ALA A 308 8.45 5.91 0.14
C ALA A 308 7.65 7.05 0.79
N MET A 309 8.00 8.30 0.49
CA MET A 309 7.25 9.46 0.97
C MET A 309 5.78 9.44 0.54
N SER A 310 5.48 9.10 -0.72
CA SER A 310 4.08 8.99 -1.18
C SER A 310 3.31 7.92 -0.40
N GLY A 311 3.91 6.75 -0.21
CA GLY A 311 3.29 5.65 0.54
C GLY A 311 3.03 6.04 2.00
N ILE A 312 3.98 6.73 2.63
CA ILE A 312 3.87 7.20 4.02
C ILE A 312 2.80 8.27 4.15
N ILE A 313 2.81 9.29 3.29
CA ILE A 313 1.83 10.40 3.34
C ILE A 313 0.43 9.89 2.96
N GLY A 314 0.34 8.89 2.09
CA GLY A 314 -0.90 8.17 1.79
C GLY A 314 -1.42 7.29 2.93
N GLY A 315 -0.63 7.11 3.99
CA GLY A 315 -1.02 6.39 5.21
C GLY A 315 -0.88 4.88 5.11
N CYS A 316 0.24 4.38 4.59
CA CYS A 316 0.58 2.96 4.65
C CYS A 316 0.91 2.49 6.08
N ASP A 317 0.73 1.19 6.32
CA ASP A 317 0.95 0.51 7.59
C ASP A 317 2.29 -0.22 7.66
N ALA A 318 2.77 -0.68 6.52
CA ALA A 318 4.07 -1.28 6.33
C ALA A 318 4.67 -0.76 5.03
N LEU A 319 5.98 -0.54 5.03
CA LEU A 319 6.71 -0.06 3.86
C LEU A 319 7.92 -0.96 3.63
N THR A 320 8.02 -1.50 2.41
CA THR A 320 9.27 -2.08 1.90
C THR A 320 9.81 -1.17 0.80
N ILE A 321 11.09 -0.81 0.93
CA ILE A 321 11.87 -0.21 -0.15
C ILE A 321 12.67 -1.33 -0.80
N TYR A 322 12.30 -1.70 -2.02
CA TYR A 322 12.91 -2.82 -2.71
C TYR A 322 14.35 -2.51 -3.12
N THR A 323 15.22 -3.49 -2.87
CA THR A 323 16.59 -3.50 -3.37
C THR A 323 16.81 -4.72 -4.24
N TYR A 324 17.61 -4.56 -5.28
CA TYR A 324 17.94 -5.63 -6.20
C TYR A 324 19.25 -6.31 -5.80
N PRO A 325 19.34 -7.64 -5.96
CA PRO A 325 20.60 -8.35 -5.75
C PRO A 325 21.67 -7.78 -6.67
N ASN A 326 22.90 -7.67 -6.18
CA ASN A 326 24.06 -7.22 -6.93
C ASN A 326 25.15 -8.31 -6.82
N THR A 327 25.93 -8.50 -7.88
CA THR A 327 27.07 -9.43 -7.88
C THR A 327 28.16 -9.00 -6.88
N ASP A 328 28.28 -7.71 -6.59
CA ASP A 328 29.08 -7.20 -5.47
C ASP A 328 28.28 -7.22 -4.16
N LEU A 329 28.64 -8.13 -3.26
CA LEU A 329 28.02 -8.29 -1.94
C LEU A 329 28.12 -7.03 -1.07
N LYS A 330 29.24 -6.30 -1.12
CA LYS A 330 29.40 -5.08 -0.30
C LYS A 330 28.48 -3.98 -0.77
N GLU A 331 28.34 -3.85 -2.09
CA GLU A 331 27.41 -2.90 -2.68
C GLU A 331 25.95 -3.28 -2.38
N PHE A 332 25.63 -4.58 -2.43
CA PHE A 332 24.31 -5.06 -2.06
C PHE A 332 23.96 -4.78 -0.59
N GLU A 333 24.87 -5.07 0.33
CA GLU A 333 24.70 -4.73 1.76
C GLU A 333 24.50 -3.23 1.97
N LEU A 334 25.27 -2.39 1.27
CA LEU A 334 25.11 -0.95 1.33
C LEU A 334 23.72 -0.52 0.84
N ARG A 335 23.25 -1.07 -0.29
CA ARG A 335 21.91 -0.77 -0.84
C ARG A 335 20.81 -1.17 0.15
N ARG A 336 20.87 -2.37 0.74
CA ARG A 336 19.91 -2.84 1.77
C ARG A 336 19.87 -1.90 2.97
N ARG A 337 21.05 -1.47 3.44
CA ARG A 337 21.14 -0.52 4.54
C ARG A 337 20.54 0.84 4.18
N ILE A 338 20.82 1.35 2.98
CA ILE A 338 20.27 2.63 2.51
C ILE A 338 18.74 2.55 2.44
N ALA A 339 18.19 1.46 1.91
CA ALA A 339 16.74 1.25 1.84
C ALA A 339 16.07 1.33 3.22
N LEU A 340 16.59 0.62 4.22
CA LEU A 340 16.08 0.71 5.60
C LEU A 340 16.23 2.12 6.18
N ASN A 341 17.38 2.76 5.93
CA ASN A 341 17.66 4.10 6.44
C ASN A 341 16.75 5.17 5.86
N ILE A 342 16.32 5.10 4.59
CA ILE A 342 15.37 6.07 4.02
C ILE A 342 14.10 6.10 4.86
N SER A 343 13.53 4.93 5.15
CA SER A 343 12.33 4.82 5.98
C SER A 343 12.59 5.32 7.41
N SER A 344 13.70 4.94 8.03
CA SER A 344 14.05 5.43 9.38
C SER A 344 14.24 6.95 9.43
N ILE A 345 14.90 7.57 8.44
CA ILE A 345 15.08 9.03 8.37
C ILE A 345 13.73 9.75 8.23
N LEU A 346 12.83 9.24 7.37
CA LEU A 346 11.49 9.82 7.22
C LEU A 346 10.68 9.74 8.52
N LYS A 347 10.88 8.68 9.31
CA LYS A 347 10.23 8.49 10.61
C LYS A 347 10.86 9.36 11.70
N GLU A 348 12.17 9.25 11.92
CA GLU A 348 12.86 9.78 13.10
C GLU A 348 13.35 11.22 12.92
N GLU A 349 13.71 11.63 11.69
CA GLU A 349 14.27 12.97 11.42
C GLU A 349 13.28 13.89 10.71
N SER A 350 12.42 13.34 9.84
CA SER A 350 11.38 14.11 9.15
C SER A 350 10.04 14.11 9.88
N TYR A 351 9.88 13.28 10.92
CA TYR A 351 8.71 13.22 11.80
C TYR A 351 7.38 12.93 11.07
N PHE A 352 7.42 12.12 10.01
CA PHE A 352 6.21 11.76 9.26
C PHE A 352 5.30 10.80 10.05
N ASP A 353 5.74 10.29 11.20
CA ASP A 353 4.96 9.43 12.09
C ASP A 353 4.19 10.19 13.17
N LYS A 354 4.09 11.52 13.12
CA LYS A 354 3.43 12.31 14.19
C LYS A 354 1.96 12.61 13.92
N VAL A 355 1.50 12.46 12.68
CA VAL A 355 0.13 12.76 12.26
C VAL A 355 -0.40 11.58 11.45
N VAL A 356 -1.68 11.23 11.65
CA VAL A 356 -2.31 10.07 10.97
C VAL A 356 -2.49 10.32 9.47
N ASP A 357 -3.06 11.47 9.09
CA ASP A 357 -3.27 11.85 7.69
C ASP A 357 -2.58 13.19 7.41
N ILE A 358 -1.35 13.12 6.93
CA ILE A 358 -0.51 14.30 6.64
C ILE A 358 -1.11 15.14 5.50
N GLY A 359 -1.77 14.49 4.54
CA GLY A 359 -2.35 15.15 3.37
C GLY A 359 -3.71 15.82 3.64
N ALA A 360 -4.28 15.66 4.84
CA ALA A 360 -5.62 16.12 5.16
C ALA A 360 -5.79 17.64 4.92
N GLY A 361 -6.81 18.00 4.16
CA GLY A 361 -7.16 19.40 3.86
C GLY A 361 -6.38 20.01 2.68
N SER A 362 -5.44 19.28 2.07
CA SER A 362 -4.81 19.71 0.83
C SER A 362 -5.81 19.69 -0.32
N TYR A 363 -6.12 20.85 -0.90
CA TYR A 363 -7.13 20.99 -1.95
C TYR A 363 -6.87 20.07 -3.16
N LEU A 364 -5.61 19.89 -3.53
CA LEU A 364 -5.19 18.96 -4.59
C LEU A 364 -5.43 17.50 -4.19
N ILE A 365 -4.93 17.07 -3.03
CA ILE A 365 -4.97 15.65 -2.63
C ILE A 365 -6.41 15.22 -2.35
N GLU A 366 -7.23 16.09 -1.72
CA GLU A 366 -8.64 15.79 -1.49
C GLU A 366 -9.39 15.59 -2.81
N ASN A 367 -9.21 16.52 -3.76
CA ASN A 367 -9.89 16.43 -5.04
C ASN A 367 -9.43 15.20 -5.85
N LEU A 368 -8.12 14.91 -5.85
CA LEU A 368 -7.56 13.74 -6.52
C LEU A 368 -8.03 12.42 -5.88
N THR A 369 -8.10 12.36 -4.55
CA THR A 369 -8.65 11.21 -3.81
C THR A 369 -10.11 10.98 -4.19
N HIS A 370 -10.91 12.04 -4.28
CA HIS A 370 -12.30 11.96 -4.70
C HIS A 370 -12.46 11.47 -6.14
N GLN A 371 -11.69 12.03 -7.09
CA GLN A 371 -11.73 11.61 -8.49
C GLN A 371 -11.46 10.11 -8.65
N ILE A 372 -10.38 9.61 -8.03
CA ILE A 372 -10.03 8.19 -8.05
C ILE A 372 -11.16 7.35 -7.42
N ALA A 373 -11.59 7.70 -6.21
CA ALA A 373 -12.61 6.93 -5.50
C ALA A 373 -13.93 6.88 -6.29
N LYS A 374 -14.38 8.02 -6.82
CA LYS A 374 -15.61 8.10 -7.62
C LYS A 374 -15.54 7.18 -8.84
N MET A 375 -14.45 7.25 -9.61
CA MET A 375 -14.29 6.43 -10.81
C MET A 375 -14.29 4.93 -10.50
N VAL A 376 -13.58 4.52 -9.44
CA VAL A 376 -13.55 3.10 -9.02
C VAL A 376 -14.93 2.64 -8.56
N TRP A 377 -15.62 3.45 -7.76
CA TRP A 377 -16.93 3.12 -7.22
C TRP A 377 -18.01 3.01 -8.29
N GLU A 378 -18.02 3.92 -9.27
CA GLU A 378 -18.90 3.86 -10.43
C GLU A 378 -18.68 2.55 -11.21
N ARG A 379 -17.43 2.16 -11.43
CA ARG A 379 -17.09 0.91 -12.14
C ARG A 379 -17.47 -0.35 -11.35
N LEU A 380 -17.42 -0.33 -10.02
CA LEU A 380 -17.82 -1.45 -9.15
C LEU A 380 -19.33 -1.64 -9.03
N SER A 381 -20.09 -0.57 -9.23
CA SER A 381 -21.56 -0.53 -9.08
C SER A 381 -22.32 -0.94 -10.35
N VAL A 382 -21.63 -0.94 -11.49
CA VAL A 382 -22.08 -1.52 -12.76
C VAL A 382 -21.83 -3.03 -12.75
#